data_AF-A0A7I8LAC0-F1
#
_entry.id   AF-A0A7I8LAC0-F1
#
_cell.length_a   1.000
_cell.length_b   1.000
_cell.length_c   1.000
_cell.angle_alpha   90.00
_cell.angle_beta   90.00
_cell.angle_gamma   90.00
#
_symmetry.space_group_name_H-M   'P 1'
#
loop_
_entity.id
_entity.type
_entity.pdbx_description
1 polymer ?
#
loop_
_entity_poly.entity_id
_entity_poly.type
_entity_poly.pdbx_seq_one_letter_code
_entity_poly.pdbx_strand_id
1 'polypeptide(L)'
;MLLKASSALSARPAPSEAAAAFSPSSSPLTSSVRLSPWRTRDGRGMVAMAASDAGNRALTGVVFEPFEEVKKELSLVPSAPNQSLARQKYTDNCEAAINEQINVEYNVSYAYHALFAYFDRDNVALKGLAKFFRESSEEEREHAEKLMKYQNKRGGRVKLQSILMPLSEFDHEEKGDALYAMELALSLEKLVNEKLLNLHGVATQHNDVHLADFIESEFLEEQVEAIKKISEYVTQLRMVGKGHGVWHFDQVLLREGDAL
;
A
#
# COMPACT_ATOMS: atom_id res chain seq x y z
N MET A 1 -35.93 13.17 -36.03
CA MET A 1 -37.07 12.42 -35.47
C MET A 1 -37.08 12.61 -33.97
N LEU A 2 -38.18 13.16 -33.46
CA LEU A 2 -38.46 13.34 -32.04
C LEU A 2 -38.65 11.98 -31.36
N LEU A 3 -38.19 11.83 -30.12
CA LEU A 3 -38.96 11.19 -29.05
C LEU A 3 -38.35 11.54 -27.68
N LYS A 4 -39.12 12.34 -26.94
CA LYS A 4 -39.03 12.53 -25.49
C LYS A 4 -39.60 11.28 -24.81
N ALA A 5 -39.03 10.92 -23.65
CA ALA A 5 -39.81 10.34 -22.56
C ALA A 5 -39.13 10.69 -21.22
N SER A 6 -39.80 11.55 -20.46
CA SER A 6 -39.61 11.73 -19.02
C SER A 6 -40.90 11.31 -18.33
N SER A 7 -40.75 10.78 -17.11
CA SER A 7 -41.62 10.84 -15.91
C SER A 7 -41.68 9.46 -15.23
N ALA A 8 -41.80 9.26 -13.92
CA ALA A 8 -41.53 9.97 -12.67
C ALA A 8 -42.25 9.13 -11.57
N LEU A 9 -41.69 9.08 -10.34
CA LEU A 9 -42.35 8.70 -9.06
C LEU A 9 -42.83 7.23 -8.90
N SER A 10 -42.88 6.54 -7.74
CA SER A 10 -42.64 6.83 -6.31
C SER A 10 -42.64 5.50 -5.52
N ALA A 11 -42.12 5.55 -4.28
CA ALA A 11 -42.50 4.78 -3.07
C ALA A 11 -41.99 3.34 -2.82
N ARG A 12 -41.24 3.26 -1.70
CA ARG A 12 -40.94 2.13 -0.79
C ARG A 12 -42.11 1.16 -0.53
N PRO A 13 -41.80 -0.11 -0.19
CA PRO A 13 -41.80 -0.49 1.24
C PRO A 13 -40.62 -1.39 1.67
N ALA A 14 -40.28 -1.32 2.95
CA ALA A 14 -39.56 -2.32 3.74
C ALA A 14 -40.58 -2.85 4.81
N PRO A 15 -40.34 -3.92 5.60
CA PRO A 15 -39.07 -4.61 5.86
C PRO A 15 -39.15 -6.17 5.90
N SER A 16 -38.00 -6.84 5.97
CA SER A 16 -37.90 -8.12 6.69
C SER A 16 -36.49 -8.34 7.24
N GLU A 17 -36.49 -8.77 8.49
CA GLU A 17 -35.40 -8.95 9.44
C GLU A 17 -34.34 -9.97 9.02
N ALA A 18 -33.08 -9.70 9.40
CA ALA A 18 -32.23 -10.68 10.08
C ALA A 18 -31.08 -9.93 10.77
N ALA A 19 -31.21 -9.78 12.09
CA ALA A 19 -30.21 -9.23 12.98
C ALA A 19 -29.16 -10.29 13.36
N ALA A 20 -27.89 -9.91 13.39
CA ALA A 20 -26.87 -10.65 14.13
C ALA A 20 -25.89 -9.64 14.74
N ALA A 21 -26.20 -9.20 15.96
CA ALA A 21 -25.28 -8.48 16.82
C ALA A 21 -24.36 -9.50 17.51
N PHE A 22 -23.06 -9.33 17.34
CA PHE A 22 -22.04 -10.08 18.09
C PHE A 22 -21.84 -9.43 19.46
N SER A 23 -22.19 -10.16 20.51
CA SER A 23 -21.78 -9.91 21.90
C SER A 23 -20.68 -10.88 22.28
N PRO A 24 -19.59 -10.48 22.98
CA PRO A 24 -18.67 -11.44 23.58
C PRO A 24 -19.13 -11.74 25.01
N SER A 25 -19.73 -12.92 25.23
CA SER A 25 -19.89 -13.48 26.58
C SER A 25 -18.81 -14.53 26.81
N SER A 26 -17.85 -14.20 27.67
CA SER A 26 -16.85 -15.14 28.19
C SER A 26 -17.39 -15.88 29.41
N SER A 27 -17.49 -17.20 29.36
CA SER A 27 -17.49 -18.10 30.52
C SER A 27 -17.09 -19.53 30.13
N PRO A 28 -16.45 -20.30 31.04
CA PRO A 28 -15.50 -21.35 30.69
C PRO A 28 -16.12 -22.73 30.45
N LEU A 29 -15.42 -23.54 29.65
CA LEU A 29 -15.72 -24.93 29.34
C LEU A 29 -15.61 -25.81 30.60
N THR A 30 -16.72 -26.43 31.00
CA THR A 30 -16.75 -27.57 31.93
C THR A 30 -16.74 -28.86 31.12
N SER A 31 -15.74 -29.71 31.34
CA SER A 31 -15.62 -31.01 30.68
C SER A 31 -16.63 -32.01 31.26
N SER A 32 -17.60 -32.43 30.46
CA SER A 32 -18.54 -33.49 30.83
C SER A 32 -17.92 -34.89 30.61
N VAL A 33 -17.80 -35.68 31.67
CA VAL A 33 -17.42 -37.10 31.59
C VAL A 33 -18.66 -37.94 31.28
N ARG A 34 -18.66 -38.70 30.19
CA ARG A 34 -19.68 -39.73 29.91
C ARG A 34 -19.24 -41.07 30.49
N LEU A 35 -20.06 -41.65 31.36
CA LEU A 35 -19.91 -43.02 31.87
C LEU A 35 -20.96 -43.92 31.23
N SER A 36 -20.54 -45.05 30.67
CA SER A 36 -21.44 -46.13 30.24
C SER A 36 -21.20 -47.35 31.15
N PRO A 37 -22.23 -47.92 31.81
CA PRO A 37 -22.04 -49.10 32.64
C PRO A 37 -22.14 -50.38 31.81
N TRP A 38 -21.14 -51.26 31.90
CA TRP A 38 -21.27 -52.67 31.51
C TRP A 38 -21.21 -53.53 32.78
N ARG A 39 -22.17 -54.45 32.95
CA ARG A 39 -22.16 -55.50 33.98
C ARG A 39 -21.54 -56.79 33.45
N THR A 40 -20.55 -57.31 34.16
CA THR A 40 -20.21 -58.75 34.16
C THR A 40 -20.16 -59.26 35.60
N ARG A 41 -20.45 -60.56 35.74
CA ARG A 41 -20.62 -61.29 37.00
C ARG A 41 -19.25 -61.49 37.65
N ASP A 42 -19.16 -61.14 38.94
CA ASP A 42 -18.01 -61.21 39.85
C ASP A 42 -16.92 -60.11 39.72
N GLY A 43 -16.78 -59.30 40.79
CA GLY A 43 -15.61 -58.47 41.09
C GLY A 43 -15.64 -57.01 40.60
N ARG A 44 -15.64 -56.04 41.53
CA ARG A 44 -15.43 -54.61 41.23
C ARG A 44 -14.00 -54.37 40.75
N GLY A 45 -13.82 -53.89 39.53
CA GLY A 45 -12.59 -53.28 39.04
C GLY A 45 -12.92 -52.14 38.08
N MET A 46 -12.37 -50.95 38.34
CA MET A 46 -12.50 -49.79 37.46
C MET A 46 -11.09 -49.41 37.04
N VAL A 47 -10.78 -49.50 35.74
CA VAL A 47 -9.51 -49.02 35.18
C VAL A 47 -9.81 -47.75 34.40
N ALA A 48 -9.36 -46.61 34.93
CA ALA A 48 -9.33 -45.35 34.21
C ALA A 48 -7.96 -45.25 33.50
N MET A 49 -7.95 -45.28 32.16
CA MET A 49 -6.80 -44.78 31.40
C MET A 49 -7.00 -43.29 31.19
N ALA A 50 -6.24 -42.48 31.92
CA ALA A 50 -6.04 -41.07 31.58
C ALA A 50 -4.90 -41.00 30.57
N ALA A 51 -5.18 -40.50 29.36
CA ALA A 51 -4.13 -40.01 28.49
C ALA A 51 -3.64 -38.67 29.07
N SER A 52 -2.59 -38.72 29.88
CA SER A 52 -1.89 -37.53 30.34
C SER A 52 -0.86 -37.14 29.30
N ASP A 53 -1.26 -36.34 28.32
CA ASP A 53 -0.31 -35.40 27.71
C ASP A 53 -0.39 -34.08 28.48
N ALA A 54 -0.11 -34.19 29.78
CA ALA A 54 0.10 -33.06 30.66
C ALA A 54 1.61 -32.86 30.73
N GLY A 55 2.12 -32.04 29.82
CA GLY A 55 3.50 -31.55 29.88
C GLY A 55 3.77 -30.99 31.27
N ASN A 56 4.63 -31.67 32.02
CA ASN A 56 4.97 -31.39 33.40
C ASN A 56 5.87 -30.15 33.45
N ARG A 57 5.34 -28.96 33.15
CA ARG A 57 6.05 -27.69 33.35
C ARG A 57 5.97 -27.33 34.82
N ALA A 58 7.05 -27.60 35.55
CA ALA A 58 7.25 -27.06 36.88
C ALA A 58 7.06 -25.53 36.84
N LEU A 59 6.38 -24.97 37.86
CA LEU A 59 6.17 -23.53 38.06
C LEU A 59 7.52 -22.84 38.38
N THR A 60 8.46 -22.81 37.45
CA THR A 60 9.83 -22.31 37.66
C THR A 60 9.94 -20.79 37.63
N GLY A 61 8.86 -20.06 37.35
CA GLY A 61 8.92 -18.60 37.17
C GLY A 61 9.82 -18.15 36.00
N VAL A 62 10.33 -19.09 35.20
CA VAL A 62 11.13 -18.83 34.01
C VAL A 62 10.18 -18.50 32.87
N VAL A 63 10.28 -17.27 32.36
CA VAL A 63 9.36 -16.70 31.35
C VAL A 63 9.89 -16.86 29.93
N PHE A 64 11.21 -17.04 29.76
CA PHE A 64 11.87 -17.12 28.46
C PHE A 64 13.08 -18.06 28.56
N GLU A 65 13.17 -19.03 27.65
CA GLU A 65 14.25 -20.02 27.58
C GLU A 65 14.96 -19.93 26.22
N PRO A 66 15.95 -19.02 26.06
CA PRO A 66 16.48 -18.65 24.74
C PRO A 66 16.94 -19.84 23.88
N PHE A 67 17.66 -20.80 24.49
CA PHE A 67 18.20 -21.96 23.78
C PHE A 67 17.17 -23.05 23.50
N GLU A 68 16.03 -23.06 24.18
CA GLU A 68 14.93 -23.98 23.85
C GLU A 68 14.07 -23.38 22.75
N GLU A 69 13.77 -22.08 22.83
CA GLU A 69 12.92 -21.37 21.87
C GLU A 69 13.61 -21.17 20.51
N VAL A 70 14.92 -20.93 20.50
CA VAL A 70 15.69 -20.75 19.24
C VAL A 70 15.87 -22.04 18.46
N LYS A 71 15.72 -23.24 19.07
CA LYS A 71 15.90 -24.52 18.35
C LYS A 71 15.03 -24.62 17.10
N LYS A 72 13.79 -24.13 17.21
CA LYS A 72 12.85 -24.09 16.09
C LYS A 72 13.41 -23.22 14.95
N GLU A 73 13.76 -21.97 15.25
CA GLU A 73 14.29 -21.03 14.26
C GLU A 73 15.62 -21.52 13.67
N LEU A 74 16.52 -22.08 14.49
CA LEU A 74 17.80 -22.62 14.06
C LEU A 74 17.63 -23.76 13.04
N SER A 75 16.62 -24.63 13.24
CA SER A 75 16.31 -25.71 12.28
C SER A 75 15.68 -25.22 10.97
N LEU A 76 15.12 -24.01 10.96
CA LEU A 76 14.49 -23.41 9.79
C LEU A 76 15.45 -22.53 8.97
N VAL A 77 16.68 -22.31 9.45
CA VAL A 77 17.69 -21.54 8.74
C VAL A 77 17.98 -22.20 7.38
N PRO A 78 17.75 -21.50 6.26
CA PRO A 78 17.98 -22.06 4.93
C PRO A 78 19.43 -22.49 4.71
N SER A 79 19.64 -23.68 4.17
CA SER A 79 20.96 -24.19 3.73
C SER A 79 21.23 -23.97 2.24
N ALA A 80 20.16 -23.79 1.45
CA ALA A 80 20.27 -23.59 0.01
C ALA A 80 20.69 -22.14 -0.31
N PRO A 81 21.67 -21.93 -1.22
CA PRO A 81 22.24 -20.60 -1.48
C PRO A 81 21.28 -19.63 -2.16
N ASN A 82 20.18 -20.11 -2.74
CA ASN A 82 19.17 -19.30 -3.43
C ASN A 82 18.05 -18.81 -2.51
N GLN A 83 17.97 -19.29 -1.27
CA GLN A 83 16.96 -18.89 -0.30
C GLN A 83 17.44 -17.70 0.54
N SER A 84 16.50 -16.83 0.93
CA SER A 84 16.82 -15.68 1.77
C SER A 84 16.90 -16.10 3.24
N LEU A 85 18.00 -15.76 3.91
CA LEU A 85 18.18 -15.98 5.34
C LEU A 85 17.39 -15.00 6.20
N ALA A 86 17.04 -13.83 5.66
CA ALA A 86 16.39 -12.75 6.40
C ALA A 86 14.85 -12.79 6.31
N ARG A 87 14.29 -13.60 5.41
CA ARG A 87 12.85 -13.59 5.12
C ARG A 87 12.07 -14.20 6.29
N GLN A 88 11.35 -13.35 7.03
CA GLN A 88 10.53 -13.75 8.17
C GLN A 88 9.15 -13.13 8.08
N LYS A 89 8.11 -13.96 8.15
CA LYS A 89 6.69 -13.55 8.09
C LYS A 89 6.37 -12.58 6.95
N TYR A 90 7.02 -12.77 5.80
CA TYR A 90 6.87 -11.92 4.62
C TYR A 90 6.32 -12.78 3.48
N THR A 91 5.01 -12.66 3.26
CA THR A 91 4.26 -13.53 2.34
C THR A 91 4.57 -13.20 0.88
N ASP A 92 4.32 -14.14 -0.03
CA ASP A 92 4.50 -13.91 -1.47
C ASP A 92 3.56 -12.82 -2.00
N ASN A 93 2.39 -12.64 -1.39
CA ASN A 93 1.46 -11.56 -1.75
C ASN A 93 2.03 -10.18 -1.39
N CYS A 94 2.65 -10.03 -0.21
CA CYS A 94 3.34 -8.79 0.16
C CYS A 94 4.53 -8.53 -0.76
N GLU A 95 5.33 -9.56 -1.06
CA GLU A 95 6.45 -9.47 -1.99
C GLU A 95 6.01 -9.04 -3.40
N ALA A 96 4.93 -9.61 -3.90
CA ALA A 96 4.36 -9.26 -5.20
C ALA A 96 3.82 -7.83 -5.22
N ALA A 97 3.09 -7.42 -4.17
CA ALA A 97 2.53 -6.07 -4.08
C ALA A 97 3.61 -4.99 -4.03
N ILE A 98 4.73 -5.22 -3.32
CA ILE A 98 5.88 -4.32 -3.34
C ILE A 98 6.49 -4.23 -4.75
N ASN A 99 6.60 -5.35 -5.47
CA ASN A 99 7.09 -5.33 -6.85
C ASN A 99 6.15 -4.59 -7.80
N GLU A 100 4.83 -4.67 -7.61
CA GLU A 100 3.87 -3.84 -8.35
C GLU A 100 4.08 -2.35 -8.06
N GLN A 101 4.18 -1.97 -6.77
CA GLN A 101 4.37 -0.56 -6.41
C GLN A 101 5.71 -0.01 -6.92
N ILE A 102 6.80 -0.79 -6.89
CA ILE A 102 8.07 -0.41 -7.52
C ILE A 102 7.86 -0.04 -9.00
N ASN A 103 7.03 -0.80 -9.72
CA ASN A 103 6.74 -0.49 -11.12
C ASN A 103 5.83 0.74 -11.27
N VAL A 104 4.89 0.97 -10.35
CA VAL A 104 4.08 2.21 -10.32
C VAL A 104 5.00 3.43 -10.24
N GLU A 105 5.89 3.49 -9.24
CA GLU A 105 6.79 4.66 -9.07
C GLU A 105 7.72 4.85 -10.28
N TYR A 106 8.25 3.76 -10.84
CA TYR A 106 9.06 3.85 -12.07
C TYR A 106 8.28 4.38 -13.28
N ASN A 107 7.01 4.00 -13.44
CA ASN A 107 6.20 4.53 -14.56
C ASN A 107 5.86 6.01 -14.35
N VAL A 108 5.61 6.44 -13.12
CA VAL A 108 5.34 7.86 -12.80
C VAL A 108 6.61 8.69 -12.98
N SER A 109 7.76 8.20 -12.51
CA SER A 109 9.07 8.79 -12.80
C SER A 109 9.28 9.00 -14.31
N TYR A 110 8.94 8.01 -15.13
CA TYR A 110 9.10 8.11 -16.58
C TYR A 110 8.07 9.05 -17.24
N ALA A 111 6.86 9.12 -16.71
CA ALA A 111 5.84 10.08 -17.14
C ALA A 111 6.26 11.52 -16.82
N TYR A 112 6.81 11.78 -15.62
CA TYR A 112 7.38 13.08 -15.28
C TYR A 112 8.59 13.44 -16.14
N HIS A 113 9.41 12.47 -16.50
CA HIS A 113 10.51 12.70 -17.43
C HIS A 113 10.02 13.14 -18.81
N ALA A 114 8.90 12.59 -19.28
CA ALA A 114 8.28 12.99 -20.54
C ALA A 114 7.69 14.40 -20.48
N LEU A 115 7.07 14.77 -19.35
CA LEU A 115 6.62 16.14 -19.09
C LEU A 115 7.78 17.14 -19.10
N PHE A 116 8.89 16.80 -18.42
CA PHE A 116 10.13 17.59 -18.48
C PHE A 116 10.58 17.78 -19.94
N ALA A 117 10.70 16.70 -20.70
CA ALA A 117 11.17 16.76 -22.09
C ALA A 117 10.26 17.61 -23.00
N TYR A 118 8.97 17.72 -22.69
CA TYR A 118 8.04 18.61 -23.39
C TYR A 118 8.26 20.09 -23.00
N PHE A 119 8.33 20.40 -21.71
CA PHE A 119 8.46 21.80 -21.25
C PHE A 119 9.85 22.40 -21.50
N ASP A 120 10.88 21.57 -21.67
CA ASP A 120 12.25 22.01 -22.01
C ASP A 120 12.43 22.37 -23.50
N ARG A 121 11.42 22.11 -24.35
CA ARG A 121 11.47 22.49 -25.77
C ARG A 121 11.56 24.01 -25.93
N ASP A 122 12.34 24.47 -26.90
CA ASP A 122 12.56 25.91 -27.14
C ASP A 122 11.29 26.67 -27.53
N ASN A 123 10.32 25.99 -28.14
CA ASN A 123 9.03 26.54 -28.55
C ASN A 123 7.95 26.50 -27.45
N VAL A 124 8.23 25.85 -26.31
CA VAL A 124 7.36 25.86 -25.11
C VAL A 124 7.96 26.80 -24.05
N ALA A 125 9.25 26.64 -23.75
CA ALA A 125 10.08 27.55 -22.95
C ALA A 125 9.56 27.88 -21.52
N LEU A 126 8.91 26.93 -20.86
CA LEU A 126 8.48 27.03 -19.46
C LEU A 126 9.48 26.33 -18.53
N LYS A 127 10.54 27.06 -18.17
CA LYS A 127 11.73 26.51 -17.51
C LYS A 127 11.46 26.09 -16.06
N GLY A 128 10.55 26.76 -15.38
CA GLY A 128 10.13 26.38 -14.03
C GLY A 128 9.41 25.04 -14.02
N LEU A 129 8.47 24.84 -14.96
CA LEU A 129 7.79 23.56 -15.14
C LEU A 129 8.77 22.46 -15.57
N ALA A 130 9.69 22.75 -16.48
CA ALA A 130 10.72 21.79 -16.88
C ALA A 130 11.59 21.35 -15.68
N LYS A 131 12.06 22.31 -14.87
CA LYS A 131 12.82 22.04 -13.64
C LYS A 131 12.01 21.17 -12.67
N PHE A 132 10.77 21.58 -12.38
CA PHE A 132 9.86 20.87 -11.48
C PHE A 132 9.67 19.41 -11.91
N PHE A 133 9.29 19.15 -13.16
CA PHE A 133 9.05 17.79 -13.63
C PHE A 133 10.32 16.93 -13.72
N ARG A 134 11.48 17.55 -13.93
CA ARG A 134 12.76 16.82 -13.84
C ARG A 134 13.03 16.38 -12.40
N GLU A 135 12.86 17.27 -11.44
CA GLU A 135 13.06 16.98 -10.01
C GLU A 135 12.04 15.94 -9.52
N SER A 136 10.76 16.07 -9.89
CA SER A 136 9.74 15.05 -9.57
C SER A 136 10.05 13.70 -10.22
N SER A 137 10.57 13.67 -11.44
CA SER A 137 11.02 12.41 -12.07
C SER A 137 12.12 11.72 -11.26
N GLU A 138 13.05 12.50 -10.72
CA GLU A 138 14.13 11.99 -9.87
C GLU A 138 13.61 11.49 -8.52
N GLU A 139 12.73 12.25 -7.87
CA GLU A 139 12.07 11.90 -6.61
C GLU A 139 11.28 10.58 -6.72
N GLU A 140 10.47 10.40 -7.76
CA GLU A 140 9.73 9.14 -7.97
C GLU A 140 10.65 7.94 -8.22
N ARG A 141 11.82 8.17 -8.83
CA ARG A 141 12.82 7.10 -8.97
C ARG A 141 13.41 6.75 -7.60
N GLU A 142 13.62 7.72 -6.73
CA GLU A 142 14.05 7.49 -5.34
C GLU A 142 12.99 6.72 -4.53
N HIS A 143 11.69 7.00 -4.74
CA HIS A 143 10.59 6.22 -4.17
C HIS A 143 10.67 4.75 -4.60
N ALA A 144 10.85 4.49 -5.91
CA ALA A 144 11.03 3.15 -6.44
C ALA A 144 12.24 2.43 -5.80
N GLU A 145 13.37 3.12 -5.67
CA GLU A 145 14.58 2.59 -5.02
C GLU A 145 14.38 2.32 -3.53
N LYS A 146 13.63 3.18 -2.82
CA LYS A 146 13.28 3.00 -1.39
C LYS A 146 12.52 1.69 -1.20
N LEU A 147 11.53 1.42 -2.06
CA LEU A 147 10.79 0.15 -2.09
C LEU A 147 11.69 -1.05 -2.45
N MET A 148 12.60 -0.92 -3.42
CA MET A 148 13.56 -1.97 -3.78
C MET A 148 14.48 -2.33 -2.61
N LYS A 149 14.99 -1.33 -1.89
CA LYS A 149 15.81 -1.52 -0.68
C LYS A 149 14.98 -2.22 0.40
N TYR A 150 13.73 -1.82 0.60
CA TYR A 150 12.82 -2.47 1.54
C TYR A 150 12.52 -3.93 1.19
N GLN A 151 12.24 -4.23 -0.09
CA GLN A 151 12.03 -5.58 -0.61
C GLN A 151 13.20 -6.50 -0.24
N ASN A 152 14.42 -6.04 -0.50
CA ASN A 152 15.64 -6.78 -0.17
C ASN A 152 15.86 -6.90 1.35
N LYS A 153 15.55 -5.84 2.13
CA LYS A 153 15.63 -5.84 3.60
C LYS A 153 14.72 -6.91 4.22
N ARG A 154 13.53 -7.12 3.67
CA ARG A 154 12.56 -8.15 4.10
C ARG A 154 12.86 -9.54 3.54
N GLY A 155 13.95 -9.68 2.77
CA GLY A 155 14.35 -10.95 2.19
C GLY A 155 13.53 -11.38 0.97
N GLY A 156 12.76 -10.46 0.37
CA GLY A 156 12.13 -10.64 -0.92
C GLY A 156 13.10 -10.46 -2.08
N ARG A 157 12.59 -10.62 -3.30
CA ARG A 157 13.30 -10.49 -4.56
C ARG A 157 12.64 -9.41 -5.39
N VAL A 158 13.42 -8.38 -5.72
CA VAL A 158 13.00 -7.35 -6.68
C VAL A 158 12.82 -7.99 -8.05
N LYS A 159 11.67 -7.72 -8.68
CA LYS A 159 11.36 -8.11 -10.06
C LYS A 159 10.92 -6.87 -10.83
N LEU A 160 11.88 -6.19 -11.46
CA LEU A 160 11.58 -5.04 -12.31
C LEU A 160 10.74 -5.48 -13.51
N GLN A 161 9.67 -4.75 -13.78
CA GLN A 161 8.74 -5.01 -14.88
C GLN A 161 8.94 -3.99 -16.01
N SER A 162 8.25 -4.20 -17.12
CA SER A 162 8.24 -3.24 -18.23
C SER A 162 7.70 -1.88 -17.80
N ILE A 163 8.27 -0.82 -18.36
CA ILE A 163 7.77 0.55 -18.26
C ILE A 163 7.11 0.87 -19.60
N LEU A 164 5.88 1.38 -19.58
CA LEU A 164 5.17 1.71 -20.83
C LEU A 164 5.68 3.03 -21.41
N MET A 165 5.56 3.17 -22.72
CA MET A 165 5.87 4.42 -23.41
C MET A 165 4.89 5.52 -22.95
N PRO A 166 5.37 6.63 -22.37
CA PRO A 166 4.52 7.72 -21.92
C PRO A 166 4.05 8.56 -23.11
N LEU A 167 3.07 9.43 -22.87
CA LEU A 167 2.70 10.49 -23.80
C LEU A 167 3.88 11.46 -23.99
N SER A 168 4.01 12.05 -25.18
CA SER A 168 5.08 13.00 -25.51
C SER A 168 4.59 14.42 -25.80
N GLU A 169 3.30 14.60 -26.03
CA GLU A 169 2.66 15.89 -26.32
C GLU A 169 1.66 16.22 -25.21
N PHE A 170 1.74 17.46 -24.73
CA PHE A 170 0.91 17.95 -23.63
C PHE A 170 0.28 19.31 -23.96
N ASP A 171 0.21 19.67 -25.24
CA ASP A 171 -0.54 20.83 -25.68
C ASP A 171 -2.03 20.61 -25.46
N HIS A 172 -2.74 21.65 -25.05
CA HIS A 172 -4.18 21.56 -24.80
C HIS A 172 -4.86 22.88 -25.13
N GLU A 173 -5.75 22.88 -26.13
CA GLU A 173 -6.38 24.09 -26.66
C GLU A 173 -7.15 24.87 -25.57
N GLU A 174 -8.02 24.20 -24.83
CA GLU A 174 -8.87 24.86 -23.82
C GLU A 174 -8.13 25.26 -22.55
N LYS A 175 -7.24 24.41 -22.01
CA LYS A 175 -6.57 24.62 -20.73
C LYS A 175 -5.24 25.35 -20.84
N GLY A 176 -4.56 25.24 -21.98
CA GLY A 176 -3.13 25.50 -22.07
C GLY A 176 -2.32 24.32 -21.52
N ASP A 177 -1.09 24.21 -21.98
CA ASP A 177 -0.16 23.14 -21.63
C ASP A 177 0.16 23.09 -20.12
N ALA A 178 0.49 24.23 -19.52
CA ALA A 178 0.87 24.31 -18.10
C ALA A 178 -0.23 23.81 -17.15
N LEU A 179 -1.47 24.29 -17.33
CA LEU A 179 -2.60 23.86 -16.52
C LEU A 179 -2.95 22.39 -16.78
N TYR A 180 -2.93 21.96 -18.04
CA TYR A 180 -3.20 20.57 -18.38
C TYR A 180 -2.19 19.62 -17.73
N ALA A 181 -0.89 19.93 -17.81
CA ALA A 181 0.18 19.14 -17.21
C ALA A 181 0.06 19.06 -15.69
N MET A 182 -0.24 20.18 -15.00
CA MET A 182 -0.42 20.15 -13.54
C MET A 182 -1.68 19.39 -13.11
N GLU A 183 -2.76 19.43 -13.89
CA GLU A 183 -3.93 18.58 -13.64
C GLU A 183 -3.64 17.08 -13.89
N LEU A 184 -2.81 16.77 -14.88
CA LEU A 184 -2.33 15.41 -15.14
C LEU A 184 -1.45 14.92 -13.99
N ALA A 185 -0.49 15.73 -13.54
CA ALA A 185 0.36 15.43 -12.38
C ALA A 185 -0.49 15.19 -11.13
N LEU A 186 -1.46 16.06 -10.83
CA LEU A 186 -2.37 15.87 -9.70
C LEU A 186 -3.17 14.56 -9.80
N SER A 187 -3.54 14.15 -11.02
CA SER A 187 -4.26 12.90 -11.23
C SER A 187 -3.35 11.68 -11.06
N LEU A 188 -2.09 11.77 -11.49
CA LEU A 188 -1.06 10.75 -11.25
C LEU A 188 -0.80 10.58 -9.76
N GLU A 189 -0.58 11.66 -9.00
CA GLU A 189 -0.35 11.58 -7.56
C GLU A 189 -1.53 10.96 -6.80
N LYS A 190 -2.77 11.26 -7.21
CA LYS A 190 -3.95 10.63 -6.61
C LYS A 190 -4.03 9.13 -6.93
N LEU A 191 -3.61 8.74 -8.13
CA LEU A 191 -3.56 7.34 -8.53
C LEU A 191 -2.46 6.58 -7.78
N VAL A 192 -1.27 7.18 -7.62
CA VAL A 192 -0.18 6.63 -6.79
C VAL A 192 -0.66 6.43 -5.36
N ASN A 193 -1.34 7.42 -4.78
CA ASN A 193 -1.91 7.29 -3.45
C ASN A 193 -2.90 6.13 -3.34
N GLU A 194 -3.81 5.96 -4.30
CA GLU A 194 -4.71 4.81 -4.34
C GLU A 194 -3.94 3.48 -4.39
N LYS A 195 -2.86 3.42 -5.16
CA LYS A 195 -1.98 2.24 -5.24
C LYS A 195 -1.23 1.97 -3.93
N LEU A 196 -0.74 2.99 -3.24
CA LEU A 196 -0.14 2.88 -1.90
C LEU A 196 -1.15 2.39 -0.86
N LEU A 197 -2.39 2.90 -0.89
CA LEU A 197 -3.46 2.44 -0.01
C LEU A 197 -3.84 0.97 -0.29
N ASN A 198 -3.81 0.54 -1.55
CA ASN A 198 -4.02 -0.86 -1.90
C ASN A 198 -2.86 -1.75 -1.38
N LEU A 199 -1.61 -1.31 -1.52
CA LEU A 199 -0.44 -2.00 -0.96
C LEU A 199 -0.53 -2.13 0.56
N HIS A 200 -0.94 -1.06 1.25
CA HIS A 200 -1.23 -1.08 2.69
C HIS A 200 -2.34 -2.08 3.04
N GLY A 201 -3.41 -2.12 2.24
CA GLY A 201 -4.49 -3.09 2.39
C GLY A 201 -4.00 -4.54 2.31
N VAL A 202 -3.10 -4.85 1.37
CA VAL A 202 -2.45 -6.18 1.27
C VAL A 202 -1.62 -6.48 2.51
N ALA A 203 -0.83 -5.53 2.99
CA ALA A 203 -0.03 -5.69 4.20
C ALA A 203 -0.92 -6.02 5.42
N THR A 204 -2.00 -5.26 5.59
CA THR A 204 -2.98 -5.44 6.66
C THR A 204 -3.68 -6.79 6.57
N GLN A 205 -4.14 -7.19 5.38
CA GLN A 205 -4.79 -8.49 5.14
C GLN A 205 -3.89 -9.66 5.51
N HIS A 206 -2.58 -9.54 5.27
CA HIS A 206 -1.60 -10.57 5.57
C HIS A 206 -0.96 -10.43 6.97
N ASN A 207 -1.45 -9.51 7.80
CA ASN A 207 -0.93 -9.22 9.14
C ASN A 207 0.57 -8.88 9.15
N ASP A 208 1.07 -8.24 8.07
CA ASP A 208 2.44 -7.75 8.00
C ASP A 208 2.52 -6.33 8.57
N VAL A 209 2.62 -6.26 9.90
CA VAL A 209 2.58 -5.00 10.66
C VAL A 209 3.72 -4.05 10.30
N HIS A 210 4.91 -4.58 9.99
CA HIS A 210 6.08 -3.76 9.66
C HIS A 210 6.03 -3.27 8.20
N LEU A 211 5.33 -3.98 7.31
CA LEU A 211 5.04 -3.45 5.98
C LEU A 211 4.00 -2.34 6.05
N ALA A 212 2.91 -2.52 6.79
CA ALA A 212 1.90 -1.46 6.95
C ALA A 212 2.53 -0.17 7.52
N ASP A 213 3.28 -0.27 8.62
CA ASP A 213 3.99 0.85 9.25
C ASP A 213 4.96 1.54 8.30
N PHE A 214 5.76 0.77 7.54
CA PHE A 214 6.69 1.33 6.55
C PHE A 214 5.98 2.13 5.46
N ILE A 215 4.83 1.67 4.96
CA ILE A 215 4.06 2.39 3.94
C ILE A 215 3.43 3.67 4.52
N GLU A 216 2.93 3.60 5.75
CA GLU A 216 2.40 4.77 6.45
C GLU A 216 3.48 5.83 6.67
N SER A 217 4.64 5.44 7.20
CA SER A 217 5.68 6.37 7.63
C SER A 217 6.48 6.98 6.48
N GLU A 218 6.73 6.21 5.42
CA GLU A 218 7.67 6.60 4.35
C GLU A 218 6.99 7.07 3.07
N PHE A 219 5.67 6.91 2.92
CA PHE A 219 4.97 7.22 1.67
C PHE A 219 3.63 7.94 1.88
N LEU A 220 2.75 7.46 2.77
CA LEU A 220 1.39 8.02 2.82
C LEU A 220 1.34 9.49 3.29
N GLU A 221 2.20 9.90 4.23
CA GLU A 221 2.29 11.31 4.65
C GLU A 221 2.88 12.17 3.52
N GLU A 222 3.98 11.73 2.91
CA GLU A 222 4.63 12.42 1.77
C GLU A 222 3.62 12.61 0.61
N GLN A 223 2.82 11.59 0.33
CA GLN A 223 1.81 11.60 -0.74
C GLN A 223 0.70 12.63 -0.50
N VAL A 224 0.26 12.80 0.76
CA VAL A 224 -0.77 13.80 1.11
C VAL A 224 -0.24 15.21 0.86
N GLU A 225 1.01 15.48 1.25
CA GLU A 225 1.65 16.78 1.03
C GLU A 225 1.90 17.04 -0.47
N ALA A 226 2.33 16.03 -1.23
CA ALA A 226 2.49 16.13 -2.69
C ALA A 226 1.16 16.48 -3.39
N ILE A 227 0.07 15.77 -3.06
CA ILE A 227 -1.26 16.04 -3.62
C ILE A 227 -1.72 17.47 -3.31
N LYS A 228 -1.49 17.94 -2.08
CA LYS A 228 -1.85 19.30 -1.67
C LYS A 228 -1.03 20.34 -2.45
N LYS A 229 0.29 20.18 -2.51
CA LYS A 229 1.20 21.08 -3.24
C LYS A 229 0.78 21.24 -4.71
N ILE A 230 0.54 20.13 -5.41
CA ILE A 230 0.11 20.19 -6.82
C ILE A 230 -1.31 20.77 -6.95
N SER A 231 -2.21 20.51 -6.00
CA SER A 231 -3.54 21.14 -5.98
C SER A 231 -3.49 22.66 -5.86
N GLU A 232 -2.53 23.18 -5.08
CA GLU A 232 -2.29 24.63 -4.98
C GLU A 232 -1.77 25.19 -6.31
N TYR A 233 -0.86 24.51 -6.99
CA TYR A 233 -0.41 24.90 -8.33
C TYR A 233 -1.53 24.92 -9.36
N VAL A 234 -2.38 23.89 -9.41
CA VAL A 234 -3.57 23.86 -10.28
C VAL A 234 -4.48 25.05 -9.99
N THR A 235 -4.71 25.37 -8.72
CA THR A 235 -5.54 26.50 -8.31
C THR A 235 -4.93 27.83 -8.77
N GLN A 236 -3.63 28.02 -8.56
CA GLN A 236 -2.90 29.22 -8.98
C GLN A 236 -2.93 29.41 -10.50
N LEU A 237 -2.69 28.35 -11.27
CA LEU A 237 -2.74 28.39 -12.74
C LEU A 237 -4.12 28.76 -13.26
N ARG A 238 -5.19 28.24 -12.64
CA ARG A 238 -6.57 28.65 -12.95
C ARG A 238 -6.84 30.12 -12.63
N MET A 239 -6.27 30.63 -11.55
CA MET A 239 -6.43 32.03 -11.14
C MET A 239 -5.70 33.01 -12.06
N VAL A 240 -4.46 32.71 -12.45
CA VAL A 240 -3.64 33.62 -13.26
C VAL A 240 -3.99 33.57 -14.75
N GLY A 241 -4.55 32.45 -15.22
CA GLY A 241 -4.94 32.25 -16.62
C GLY A 241 -3.74 32.15 -17.57
N LYS A 242 -4.03 31.93 -18.86
CA LYS A 242 -3.02 31.72 -19.92
C LYS A 242 -2.16 32.96 -20.20
N GLY A 243 -1.08 32.77 -20.95
CA GLY A 243 -0.21 33.86 -21.40
C GLY A 243 0.67 34.38 -20.27
N HIS A 244 0.60 35.68 -19.98
CA HIS A 244 1.45 36.32 -18.96
C HIS A 244 1.28 35.71 -17.56
N GLY A 245 0.07 35.23 -17.22
CA GLY A 245 -0.19 34.57 -15.94
C GLY A 245 0.62 33.29 -15.76
N VAL A 246 0.51 32.35 -16.72
CA VAL A 246 1.32 31.12 -16.79
C VAL A 246 2.82 31.44 -16.79
N TRP A 247 3.27 32.41 -17.59
CA TRP A 247 4.68 32.79 -17.62
C TRP A 247 5.16 33.27 -16.24
N HIS A 248 4.39 34.12 -15.54
CA HIS A 248 4.76 34.58 -14.20
C HIS A 248 4.79 33.42 -13.20
N PHE A 249 3.78 32.55 -13.22
CA PHE A 249 3.75 31.34 -12.40
C PHE A 249 5.00 30.48 -12.62
N ASP A 250 5.39 30.26 -13.88
CA ASP A 250 6.61 29.51 -14.23
C ASP A 250 7.87 30.16 -13.67
N GLN A 251 7.97 31.50 -13.69
CA GLN A 251 9.09 32.21 -13.08
C GLN A 251 9.14 32.08 -11.56
N VAL A 252 7.99 31.98 -10.90
CA VAL A 252 7.92 31.71 -9.45
C VAL A 252 8.37 30.27 -9.17
N LEU A 253 7.83 29.30 -9.90
CA LEU A 253 8.18 27.89 -9.77
C LEU A 253 9.67 27.63 -10.02
N LEU A 254 10.27 28.32 -10.99
CA LEU A 254 11.70 28.22 -11.30
C LEU A 254 12.60 28.59 -10.11
N ARG A 255 12.18 29.59 -9.32
CA ARG A 255 12.91 30.10 -8.15
C ARG A 255 12.58 29.35 -6.87
N GLU A 256 11.52 28.55 -6.88
CA GLU A 256 11.19 27.66 -5.77
C GLU A 256 12.34 26.63 -5.65
N GLY A 257 12.95 26.56 -4.47
CA GLY A 257 14.18 25.78 -4.21
C GLY A 257 15.49 26.58 -4.13
N ASP A 258 15.55 27.80 -4.69
CA ASP A 258 16.74 28.68 -4.58
C ASP A 258 16.70 29.59 -3.34
N ALA A 259 15.61 29.53 -2.56
CA ALA A 259 15.34 30.40 -1.41
C ALA A 259 15.73 29.76 -0.05
N LEU A 260 16.56 28.72 -0.04
CA LEU A 260 17.10 28.08 1.17
C LEU A 260 18.58 28.40 1.36
#